data_AF-A0A9E2I0B0-F1
#
_entry.id   AF-A0A9E2I0B0-F1
#
_cell.length_a   1.000
_cell.length_b   1.000
_cell.length_c   1.000
_cell.angle_alpha   90.00
_cell.angle_beta   90.00
_cell.angle_gamma   90.00
#
_symmetry.space_group_name_H-M   'P 1'
#
loop_
_entity.id
_entity.type
_entity.pdbx_description
1 polymer ?
#
loop_
_entity_poly.entity_id
_entity_poly.type
_entity_poly.pdbx_seq_one_letter_code
_entity_poly.pdbx_strand_id
1 'polypeptide(L)' 'MKETTFIIKKLDFGWCWQDIVNEYDAHIYCAEELEIPQEWIEEVECFESAFKLSLHRSRSYFNEDWYVNLRRIEYQSA' A
#
# COMPACT_ATOMS: atom_id res chain seq x y z
N MET A 1 -10.39 -9.91 -12.99
CA MET A 1 -10.41 -10.05 -11.51
C MET A 1 -9.70 -8.82 -10.95
N LYS A 2 -10.19 -8.18 -9.90
CA LYS A 2 -9.49 -6.98 -9.36
C LYS A 2 -8.33 -7.45 -8.47
N GLU A 3 -7.18 -6.79 -8.60
CA GLU A 3 -5.96 -7.04 -7.82
C GLU A 3 -6.22 -6.73 -6.33
N THR A 4 -5.69 -7.58 -5.46
CA THR A 4 -5.73 -7.42 -3.99
C THR A 4 -4.32 -7.36 -3.40
N THR A 5 -3.29 -7.45 -4.24
CA THR A 5 -1.90 -7.46 -3.81
C THR A 5 -1.15 -6.43 -4.64
N PHE A 6 -0.41 -5.55 -3.98
CA PHE A 6 0.24 -4.41 -4.59
C PHE A 6 1.70 -4.37 -4.17
N ILE A 7 2.61 -4.12 -5.11
CA ILE A 7 4.03 -3.89 -4.81
C ILE A 7 4.31 -2.40 -4.92
N ILE A 8 4.60 -1.78 -3.78
CA ILE A 8 4.90 -0.35 -3.69
C ILE A 8 6.42 -0.19 -3.74
N LYS A 9 6.92 0.42 -4.81
CA LYS A 9 8.37 0.68 -5.04
C LYS A 9 8.73 2.15 -4.99
N LYS A 10 7.73 3.02 -4.84
CA LYS A 10 7.90 4.45 -4.76
C LYS A 10 7.07 4.98 -3.60
N LEU A 11 7.73 5.77 -2.76
CA LEU A 11 7.11 6.48 -1.66
C LEU A 11 6.88 7.93 -2.08
N ASP A 12 5.79 8.52 -1.60
CA ASP A 12 5.44 9.92 -1.83
C ASP A 12 5.51 10.73 -0.51
N PHE A 13 5.19 12.02 -0.59
CA PHE A 13 5.07 12.93 0.56
C PHE A 13 6.31 13.08 1.46
N GLY A 14 7.49 12.79 0.92
CA GLY A 14 8.75 12.97 1.62
C GLY A 14 9.21 11.76 2.41
N TRP A 15 8.45 10.67 2.40
CA TRP A 15 8.89 9.38 2.92
C TRP A 15 9.99 8.79 2.05
N CYS A 16 10.97 8.18 2.69
CA CYS A 16 12.01 7.39 2.04
C CYS A 16 12.10 6.00 2.66
N TRP A 17 12.76 5.07 1.96
CA TRP A 17 12.90 3.68 2.42
C TRP A 17 13.65 3.54 3.74
N GLN A 18 14.37 4.58 4.19
CA GLN A 18 15.03 4.59 5.50
C GLN A 18 14.02 4.82 6.64
N ASP A 19 12.86 5.40 6.34
CA ASP A 19 11.77 5.60 7.29
C ASP A 19 10.93 4.33 7.48
N ILE A 20 10.99 3.39 6.53
CA ILE A 20 10.29 2.10 6.57
C ILE A 20 11.29 0.99 6.88
N VAL A 21 11.52 0.73 8.17
CA VAL A 21 12.49 -0.28 8.63
C VAL A 21 11.82 -1.63 8.85
N ASN A 22 10.53 -1.62 9.20
CA ASN A 22 9.76 -2.81 9.51
C ASN A 22 8.29 -2.69 9.03
N GLU A 23 7.54 -3.75 9.23
CA GLU A 23 6.12 -3.86 8.85
C GLU A 23 5.25 -2.81 9.55
N TYR A 24 5.57 -2.42 10.79
CA TYR A 24 4.83 -1.40 11.53
C TYR A 24 4.98 -0.02 10.89
N ASP A 25 6.18 0.35 10.44
CA ASP A 25 6.42 1.60 9.72
C ASP A 25 5.67 1.60 8.37
N ALA A 26 5.65 0.47 7.68
CA ALA A 26 4.90 0.31 6.43
C ALA A 26 3.37 0.39 6.67
N HIS A 27 2.88 -0.12 7.81
CA HIS A 27 1.49 0.04 8.23
C HIS A 27 1.13 1.50 8.49
N ILE A 28 2.03 2.28 9.11
CA ILE A 28 1.84 3.73 9.30
C ILE A 28 1.75 4.42 7.95
N TYR A 29 2.70 4.16 7.03
CA TYR A 29 2.66 4.72 5.68
C TYR A 29 1.35 4.39 4.95
N CYS A 30 0.87 3.14 5.06
CA CYS A 30 -0.40 2.75 4.45
C CYS A 30 -1.61 3.49 5.04
N ALA A 31 -1.63 3.73 6.35
CA ALA A 31 -2.74 4.38 7.02
C ALA A 31 -2.72 5.91 6.86
N GLU A 32 -1.56 6.54 6.97
CA GLU A 32 -1.41 8.00 6.98
C GLU A 32 -1.26 8.58 5.57
N GLU A 33 -0.42 7.98 4.72
CA GLU A 33 -0.11 8.54 3.39
C GLU A 33 -0.98 7.97 2.28
N LEU A 34 -1.26 6.66 2.34
CA LEU A 34 -2.14 6.01 1.37
C LEU A 34 -3.62 6.03 1.79
N GLU A 35 -3.91 6.52 3.01
CA GLU A 35 -5.26 6.61 3.59
C GLU A 35 -6.03 5.28 3.57
N ILE A 36 -5.31 4.16 3.66
CA ILE A 36 -5.89 2.82 3.59
C ILE A 36 -6.41 2.43 4.98
N PRO A 37 -7.71 2.14 5.13
CA PRO A 37 -8.25 1.71 6.41
C PRO A 37 -7.65 0.38 6.85
N GLN A 38 -7.25 0.28 8.12
CA GLN A 38 -6.55 -0.90 8.65
C GLN A 38 -7.39 -2.18 8.53
N GLU A 39 -8.72 -2.09 8.60
CA GLU A 39 -9.61 -3.23 8.45
C GLU A 39 -9.56 -3.88 7.05
N TRP A 40 -8.99 -3.19 6.06
CA TRP A 40 -8.79 -3.74 4.72
C TRP A 40 -7.38 -4.30 4.49
N ILE A 41 -6.43 -4.00 5.37
CA ILE A 41 -5.05 -4.49 5.26
C ILE A 41 -5.00 -5.90 5.84
N GLU A 42 -4.70 -6.87 4.99
CA GLU A 42 -4.54 -8.28 5.39
C GLU A 42 -3.11 -8.55 5.87
N GLU A 43 -2.13 -8.06 5.12
CA GLU A 43 -0.71 -8.30 5.38
C GLU A 43 0.14 -7.21 4.73
N VAL A 44 1.25 -6.87 5.37
CA VAL A 44 2.30 -6.02 4.80
C VAL A 44 3.63 -6.75 4.93
N GLU A 45 4.37 -6.87 3.83
CA GLU A 45 5.65 -7.58 3.78
C GLU A 45 6.71 -6.61 3.24
N CYS A 46 7.74 -6.33 4.03
CA CYS A 46 8.78 -5.35 3.68
C CYS A 46 10.00 -6.01 3.02
N PHE A 47 10.54 -5.33 2.01
CA PHE A 47 11.78 -5.67 1.31
C PHE A 47 12.74 -4.47 1.34
N GLU A 48 13.98 -4.63 0.87
CA GLU A 48 15.02 -3.58 0.95
C GLU A 48 14.64 -2.23 0.31
N SER A 49 13.80 -2.23 -0.73
CA SER A 49 13.42 -1.02 -1.48
C SER A 49 11.99 -1.06 -2.01
N ALA A 50 11.16 -1.89 -1.38
CA ALA A 50 9.76 -2.04 -1.71
C ALA A 50 9.02 -2.62 -0.51
N PHE A 51 7.71 -2.47 -0.46
CA PHE A 51 6.87 -3.33 0.37
C PHE A 51 5.72 -3.88 -0.47
N LYS A 52 5.24 -5.05 -0.08
CA LYS A 52 4.05 -5.67 -0.62
C LYS A 52 2.91 -5.45 0.35
N LEU A 53 1.81 -4.94 -0.18
CA LEU A 53 0.56 -4.74 0.53
C LEU A 53 -0.46 -5.75 0.02
N SER A 54 -1.00 -6.56 0.92
CA SER A 54 -2.12 -7.44 0.65
C SER A 54 -3.37 -6.88 1.32
N LEU A 55 -4.45 -6.76 0.55
CA LEU A 55 -5.74 -6.31 1.02
C LEU A 55 -6.70 -7.49 1.15
N HIS A 56 -7.54 -7.46 2.17
CA HIS A 56 -8.67 -8.38 2.28
C HIS A 56 -9.56 -8.27 1.03
N ARG A 57 -9.96 -9.41 0.48
CA ARG A 57 -10.77 -9.43 -0.74
C ARG A 57 -12.17 -8.89 -0.47
N SER A 58 -12.44 -7.65 -0.90
CA SER A 58 -13.77 -7.05 -0.80
C SER A 58 -14.09 -6.22 -2.02
N ARG A 59 -15.36 -6.25 -2.46
CA ARG A 59 -15.83 -5.40 -3.55
C ARG A 59 -16.19 -3.99 -3.06
N SER A 60 -16.27 -3.79 -1.75
CA SER A 60 -16.75 -2.54 -1.15
C SER A 60 -15.80 -1.38 -1.43
N TYR A 61 -14.48 -1.61 -1.38
CA TYR A 61 -13.50 -0.54 -1.55
C TYR A 61 -13.11 -0.24 -3.00
N PHE A 62 -13.71 -0.94 -3.96
CA PHE A 62 -13.28 -0.90 -5.36
C PHE A 62 -13.46 0.44 -6.07
N ASN A 63 -14.25 1.34 -5.49
CA ASN A 63 -14.51 2.69 -5.96
C ASN A 63 -14.00 3.74 -4.97
N GLU A 64 -13.33 3.33 -3.89
CA GLU A 64 -12.75 4.25 -2.92
C GLU A 64 -11.52 4.93 -3.52
N ASP A 65 -11.33 6.20 -3.17
CA ASP A 65 -10.27 7.02 -3.73
C ASP A 65 -8.88 6.44 -3.42
N TRP A 66 -8.67 5.94 -2.20
CA TRP A 66 -7.43 5.29 -1.78
C TRP A 66 -7.11 4.06 -2.65
N TYR A 67 -8.11 3.24 -2.99
CA TYR A 67 -7.91 2.04 -3.83
C TYR A 67 -7.61 2.44 -5.28
N VAL A 68 -8.28 3.46 -5.80
CA VAL A 68 -8.02 3.99 -7.13
C VAL A 68 -6.59 4.55 -7.21
N ASN A 69 -6.14 5.27 -6.18
CA ASN A 69 -4.78 5.80 -6.08
C ASN A 69 -3.74 4.69 -5.94
N LEU A 70 -4.00 3.67 -5.12
CA LEU A 70 -3.12 2.51 -4.96
C LEU A 70 -2.82 1.82 -6.30
N ARG A 71 -3.86 1.60 -7.12
CA ARG A 71 -3.67 1.03 -8.47
C ARG A 71 -2.86 1.93 -9.40
N ARG A 72 -2.92 3.26 -9.23
CA ARG A 72 -2.12 4.19 -10.03
C ARG A 72 -0.65 4.08 -9.66
N ILE A 73 -0.34 3.94 -8.38
CA ILE A 73 1.03 3.77 -7.87
C ILE A 73 1.65 2.47 -8.41
N GLU A 74 0.90 1.37 -8.36
CA GLU A 74 1.34 0.09 -8.91
C GLU A 74 1.63 0.19 -10.42
N TYR A 75 0.74 0.82 -11.19
CA TYR A 75 0.91 0.98 -12.63
C TYR A 75 2.13 1.83 -13.01
N GLN A 76 2.51 2.80 -12.17
CA GLN A 76 3.73 3.60 -12.35
C GLN A 76 5.01 2.84 -11.97
N SER A 77 4.87 1.71 -11.26
CA SER A 77 5.99 0.91 -10.74
C SER A 77 6.25 -0.37 -11.56
N ALA A 78 5.47 -0.59 -12.63
CA ALA A 78 5.56 -1.68 -13.60
C ALA A 78 6.37 -1.25 -14.83
#